data_AF-A0A9D7M7M4-F1
#
_entry.id   AF-A0A9D7M7M4-F1
#
_cell.length_a   1.000
_cell.length_b   1.000
_cell.length_c   1.000
_cell.angle_alpha   90.00
_cell.angle_beta   90.00
_cell.angle_gamma   90.00
#
_symmetry.space_group_name_H-M   'P 1'
#
loop_
_entity.id
_entity.type
_entity.pdbx_description
1 polymer ?
#
loop_
_entity_poly.entity_id
_entity_poly.type
_entity_poly.pdbx_seq_one_letter_code
_entity_poly.pdbx_strand_id
1 'polypeptide(L)'
;MKKFFTPTLIALLAVMPALAQTLVTTAIQPRNAVLEEFTGINCVNCPDGHLRANQLYNAFPGRVVLINIHSGSFANPSSGQPDFRTPWGNPIDAFAGVAAYPSGTMNRVVWAGAYNAPPYFPQNPPNNLAIRRPGWWDTAYPNQGTGAYIILNGGNSPVNIGAATTWNATTRELSVTVELYYTASETQDNKLNVAFTESGVIGYQSGGSANYTHNHILRNLLTGQWGETITTVSQGTLVTRTYSYIVPVNFNIDNCDINVFVTQSDNKNTHTGISIPAKNGTTVGISDAYAAGRLSVYPNPASDDLYISGIPANASEVKVVNVIGKTVLEFDNYENQIKADISKLPAGVYFVNVTTGSKNMVKKFIKD
;
A
#
# COMPACT_ATOMS: atom_id res chain seq x y z
N MET A 1 -25.08 75.46 19.62
CA MET A 1 -24.36 74.63 18.62
C MET A 1 -24.07 73.28 19.28
N LYS A 2 -24.82 72.22 18.90
CA LYS A 2 -24.71 70.88 19.50
C LYS A 2 -23.52 70.15 18.85
N LYS A 3 -22.54 69.72 19.66
CA LYS A 3 -21.37 68.95 19.22
C LYS A 3 -21.77 67.46 19.13
N PHE A 4 -21.70 66.89 17.94
CA PHE A 4 -21.83 65.44 17.73
C PHE A 4 -20.48 64.77 17.96
N PHE A 5 -20.43 63.80 18.89
CA PHE A 5 -19.32 62.87 19.04
C PHE A 5 -19.68 61.58 18.29
N THR A 6 -18.93 61.26 17.25
CA THR A 6 -19.02 59.97 16.55
C THR A 6 -18.00 59.02 17.18
N PRO A 7 -18.39 57.86 17.73
CA PRO A 7 -17.42 56.89 18.21
C PRO A 7 -16.89 56.09 17.01
N THR A 8 -15.59 56.19 16.75
CA THR A 8 -14.91 55.33 15.78
C THR A 8 -14.78 53.94 16.38
N LEU A 9 -15.57 52.98 15.90
CA LEU A 9 -15.47 51.57 16.26
C LEU A 9 -14.23 50.98 15.57
N ILE A 10 -13.13 50.82 16.32
CA ILE A 10 -11.95 50.10 15.83
C ILE A 10 -12.30 48.61 15.85
N ALA A 11 -12.61 48.05 14.69
CA ALA A 11 -12.76 46.61 14.50
C ALA A 11 -11.37 45.96 14.57
N LEU A 12 -11.09 45.29 15.69
CA LEU A 12 -9.91 44.45 15.84
C LEU A 12 -10.11 43.21 14.96
N LEU A 13 -9.56 43.22 13.73
CA LEU A 13 -9.52 42.04 12.87
C LEU A 13 -8.59 41.02 13.54
N ALA A 14 -9.16 40.05 14.26
CA ALA A 14 -8.44 38.87 14.69
C ALA A 14 -8.06 38.07 13.44
N VAL A 15 -6.80 38.19 13.01
CA VAL A 15 -6.22 37.31 12.00
C VAL A 15 -6.11 35.93 12.65
N MET A 16 -7.15 35.11 12.53
CA MET A 16 -7.05 33.70 12.82
C MET A 16 -6.09 33.10 11.78
N PRO A 17 -4.98 32.46 12.17
CA PRO A 17 -4.17 31.73 11.22
C PRO A 17 -5.06 30.64 10.63
N ALA A 18 -5.23 30.66 9.30
CA ALA A 18 -5.78 29.51 8.60
C ALA A 18 -4.85 28.34 8.92
N LEU A 19 -5.33 27.39 9.74
CA LEU A 19 -4.62 26.15 9.98
C LEU A 19 -4.56 25.42 8.64
N ALA A 20 -3.42 25.52 7.95
CA ALA A 20 -3.15 24.67 6.81
C ALA A 20 -3.24 23.22 7.31
N GLN A 21 -4.18 22.47 6.77
CA GLN A 21 -4.36 21.07 7.14
C GLN A 21 -3.12 20.30 6.69
N THR A 22 -2.40 19.71 7.66
CA THR A 22 -1.25 18.84 7.36
C THR A 22 -1.73 17.52 6.75
N LEU A 23 -0.95 17.02 5.80
CA LEU A 23 -1.16 15.72 5.14
C LEU A 23 -0.89 14.55 6.07
N VAL A 24 -0.08 14.77 7.10
CA VAL A 24 0.44 13.74 8.00
C VAL A 24 -0.15 13.90 9.40
N THR A 25 -0.53 12.77 10.02
CA THR A 25 -0.97 12.77 11.42
C THR A 25 0.23 12.98 12.35
N THR A 26 0.03 13.68 13.46
CA THR A 26 1.04 13.83 14.53
C THR A 26 0.92 12.74 15.60
N ALA A 27 -0.17 11.95 15.59
CA ALA A 27 -0.37 10.85 16.53
C ALA A 27 0.55 9.67 16.17
N ILE A 28 1.18 9.05 17.16
CA ILE A 28 2.03 7.85 16.98
C ILE A 28 1.26 6.77 16.21
N GLN A 29 1.85 6.24 15.14
CA GLN A 29 1.27 5.17 14.33
C GLN A 29 2.11 3.88 14.40
N PRO A 30 1.46 2.70 14.30
CA PRO A 30 2.16 1.44 14.12
C PRO A 30 2.84 1.40 12.74
N ARG A 31 3.87 0.55 12.59
CA ARG A 31 4.57 0.37 11.31
C ARG A 31 3.69 -0.29 10.27
N ASN A 32 3.81 0.13 9.02
CA ASN A 32 3.28 -0.60 7.86
C ASN A 32 4.34 -1.52 7.26
N ALA A 33 3.88 -2.59 6.62
CA ALA A 33 4.72 -3.46 5.82
C ALA A 33 4.93 -2.87 4.42
N VAL A 34 6.16 -2.94 3.92
CA VAL A 34 6.57 -2.58 2.56
C VAL A 34 7.25 -3.81 1.98
N LEU A 35 6.64 -4.40 0.97
CA LEU A 35 7.16 -5.53 0.23
C LEU A 35 7.67 -5.06 -1.13
N GLU A 36 8.98 -5.04 -1.27
CA GLU A 36 9.65 -4.91 -2.56
C GLU A 36 9.84 -6.32 -3.13
N GLU A 37 8.94 -6.75 -4.02
CA GLU A 37 8.94 -8.06 -4.65
C GLU A 37 9.81 -8.07 -5.90
N PHE A 38 10.88 -8.84 -5.90
CA PHE A 38 11.72 -9.14 -7.07
C PHE A 38 11.10 -10.26 -7.90
N THR A 39 10.73 -9.92 -9.13
CA THR A 39 9.96 -10.76 -10.05
C THR A 39 10.53 -10.70 -11.47
N GLY A 40 9.98 -11.52 -12.36
CA GLY A 40 10.35 -11.54 -13.77
C GLY A 40 9.31 -12.26 -14.62
N ILE A 41 9.08 -11.74 -15.83
CA ILE A 41 8.06 -12.28 -16.74
C ILE A 41 8.35 -13.72 -17.20
N ASN A 42 9.61 -14.17 -17.11
CA ASN A 42 10.02 -15.54 -17.46
C ASN A 42 10.14 -16.48 -16.26
N CYS A 43 9.82 -16.02 -15.05
CA CYS A 43 9.88 -16.79 -13.81
C CYS A 43 8.57 -17.55 -13.54
N VAL A 44 8.61 -18.89 -13.60
CA VAL A 44 7.45 -19.78 -13.45
C VAL A 44 6.76 -19.65 -12.09
N ASN A 45 7.52 -19.39 -11.02
CA ASN A 45 7.00 -19.33 -9.66
C ASN A 45 6.57 -17.92 -9.21
N CYS A 46 6.82 -16.90 -10.04
CA CYS A 46 6.49 -15.51 -9.72
C CYS A 46 4.99 -15.26 -9.53
N PRO A 47 4.07 -15.91 -10.29
CA PRO A 47 2.63 -15.81 -10.04
C PRO A 47 2.17 -16.19 -8.62
N ASP A 48 2.76 -17.21 -7.98
CA ASP A 48 2.42 -17.54 -6.58
C ASP A 48 3.07 -16.58 -5.57
N GLY A 49 4.15 -15.88 -5.96
CA GLY A 49 4.67 -14.73 -5.20
C GLY A 49 3.67 -13.59 -5.17
N HIS A 50 3.20 -13.19 -6.36
CA HIS A 50 2.16 -12.17 -6.51
C HIS A 50 0.88 -12.55 -5.73
N LEU A 51 0.48 -13.83 -5.74
CA LEU A 51 -0.67 -14.31 -4.97
C LEU A 51 -0.47 -14.10 -3.46
N ARG A 52 0.66 -14.52 -2.90
CA ARG A 52 0.96 -14.39 -1.46
C ARG A 52 1.09 -12.94 -1.02
N ALA A 53 1.71 -12.10 -1.85
CA ALA A 53 1.78 -10.65 -1.63
C ALA A 53 0.37 -10.03 -1.55
N ASN A 54 -0.52 -10.39 -2.49
CA ASN A 54 -1.91 -9.94 -2.48
C ASN A 54 -2.70 -10.48 -1.28
N GLN A 55 -2.46 -11.72 -0.85
CA GLN A 55 -3.08 -12.27 0.36
C GLN A 55 -2.66 -11.49 1.61
N LEU A 56 -1.37 -11.15 1.75
CA LEU A 56 -0.89 -10.28 2.83
C LEU A 56 -1.58 -8.91 2.80
N TYR A 57 -1.64 -8.29 1.62
CA TYR A 57 -2.31 -7.00 1.42
C TYR A 57 -3.78 -7.04 1.82
N ASN A 58 -4.50 -8.10 1.43
CA ASN A 58 -5.90 -8.29 1.76
C ASN A 58 -6.14 -8.64 3.24
N ALA A 59 -5.18 -9.31 3.89
CA ALA A 59 -5.25 -9.65 5.31
C ALA A 59 -5.00 -8.43 6.22
N PHE A 60 -4.17 -7.48 5.78
CA PHE A 60 -3.96 -6.21 6.48
C PHE A 60 -4.18 -5.02 5.56
N PRO A 61 -5.44 -4.74 5.22
CA PRO A 61 -5.72 -3.68 4.26
C PRO A 61 -5.13 -2.35 4.75
N GLY A 62 -4.69 -1.48 3.85
CA GLY A 62 -4.08 -0.18 4.18
C GLY A 62 -2.82 -0.21 5.08
N ARG A 63 -2.28 -1.38 5.41
CA ARG A 63 -1.06 -1.56 6.23
C ARG A 63 0.08 -2.22 5.45
N VAL A 64 -0.12 -2.48 4.16
CA VAL A 64 0.82 -3.16 3.27
C VAL A 64 1.00 -2.32 2.00
N VAL A 65 2.24 -2.07 1.65
CA VAL A 65 2.67 -1.46 0.39
C VAL A 65 3.33 -2.55 -0.45
N LEU A 66 2.87 -2.72 -1.69
CA LEU A 66 3.43 -3.68 -2.63
C LEU A 66 4.13 -2.95 -3.77
N ILE A 67 5.35 -3.37 -4.10
CA ILE A 67 6.13 -2.84 -5.22
C ILE A 67 6.78 -4.01 -5.96
N ASN A 68 6.35 -4.27 -7.19
CA ASN A 68 6.83 -5.38 -8.00
C ASN A 68 7.97 -4.91 -8.92
N ILE A 69 9.19 -5.31 -8.56
CA ILE A 69 10.44 -4.94 -9.21
C ILE A 69 10.84 -6.04 -10.19
N HIS A 70 10.80 -5.72 -11.49
CA HIS A 70 11.28 -6.62 -12.53
C HIS A 70 12.81 -6.50 -12.64
N SER A 71 13.52 -7.51 -12.15
CA SER A 71 14.99 -7.54 -12.07
C SER A 71 15.57 -8.93 -12.37
N GLY A 72 16.88 -8.96 -12.58
CA GLY A 72 17.62 -10.20 -12.81
C GLY A 72 17.34 -10.85 -14.16
N SER A 73 17.80 -12.10 -14.31
CA SER A 73 17.76 -12.82 -15.58
C SER A 73 16.34 -13.16 -16.04
N PHE A 74 15.42 -13.45 -15.12
CA PHE A 74 14.03 -13.78 -15.45
C PHE A 74 13.20 -12.57 -15.90
N ALA A 75 13.68 -11.35 -15.69
CA ALA A 75 13.01 -10.14 -16.18
C ALA A 75 13.42 -9.77 -17.62
N ASN A 76 14.44 -10.41 -18.20
CA ASN A 76 14.87 -10.13 -19.56
C ASN A 76 13.82 -10.63 -20.57
N PRO A 77 13.24 -9.75 -21.40
CA PRO A 77 12.25 -10.17 -22.38
C PRO A 77 12.90 -10.85 -23.59
N SER A 78 12.21 -11.86 -24.10
CA SER A 78 12.41 -12.40 -25.45
C SER A 78 11.65 -11.57 -26.49
N SER A 79 11.86 -11.84 -27.77
CA SER A 79 11.12 -11.18 -28.85
C SER A 79 9.61 -11.29 -28.65
N GLY A 80 8.91 -10.15 -28.70
CA GLY A 80 7.46 -10.06 -28.51
C GLY A 80 6.97 -10.08 -27.06
N GLN A 81 7.87 -10.22 -26.07
CA GLN A 81 7.52 -10.11 -24.66
C GLN A 81 7.59 -8.65 -24.18
N PRO A 82 6.77 -8.25 -23.18
CA PRO A 82 6.84 -6.91 -22.62
C PRO A 82 8.14 -6.70 -21.83
N ASP A 83 8.73 -5.50 -21.89
CA ASP A 83 9.82 -5.12 -21.01
C ASP A 83 9.28 -4.29 -19.84
N PHE A 84 9.32 -4.85 -18.64
CA PHE A 84 8.89 -4.18 -17.41
C PHE A 84 10.06 -3.76 -16.52
N ARG A 85 11.30 -3.99 -16.96
CA ARG A 85 12.48 -3.59 -16.21
C ARG A 85 12.58 -2.07 -16.12
N THR A 86 13.23 -1.62 -15.07
CA THR A 86 13.62 -0.21 -14.89
C THR A 86 15.11 -0.13 -14.60
N PRO A 87 15.75 1.05 -14.76
CA PRO A 87 17.14 1.25 -14.33
C PRO A 87 17.37 0.97 -12.83
N TRP A 88 16.29 0.98 -12.04
CA TRP A 88 16.31 0.85 -10.59
C TRP A 88 16.35 -0.60 -10.09
N GLY A 89 15.81 -1.54 -10.88
CA GLY A 89 15.55 -2.91 -10.40
C GLY A 89 16.81 -3.68 -10.03
N ASN A 90 17.76 -3.80 -10.97
CA ASN A 90 18.99 -4.58 -10.76
C ASN A 90 19.87 -4.04 -9.60
N PRO A 91 20.03 -2.72 -9.40
CA PRO A 91 20.72 -2.22 -8.22
C PRO A 91 20.06 -2.59 -6.89
N ILE A 92 18.74 -2.50 -6.78
CA ILE A 92 18.00 -2.84 -5.54
C ILE A 92 18.06 -4.35 -5.28
N ASP A 93 17.94 -5.15 -6.34
CA ASP A 93 18.10 -6.60 -6.32
C ASP A 93 19.49 -7.01 -5.79
N ALA A 94 20.54 -6.41 -6.34
CA ALA A 94 21.92 -6.64 -5.89
C ALA A 94 22.14 -6.20 -4.44
N PHE A 95 21.55 -5.08 -4.03
CA PHE A 95 21.58 -4.62 -2.63
C PHE A 95 20.86 -5.61 -1.69
N ALA A 96 19.71 -6.13 -2.11
CA ALA A 96 18.95 -7.10 -1.33
C ALA A 96 19.64 -8.47 -1.23
N GLY A 97 20.55 -8.78 -2.16
CA GLY A 97 21.24 -10.06 -2.25
C GLY A 97 20.31 -11.16 -2.78
N VAL A 98 19.52 -10.88 -3.81
CA VAL A 98 18.58 -11.86 -4.38
C VAL A 98 19.35 -13.01 -5.03
N ALA A 99 19.08 -14.23 -4.58
CA ALA A 99 19.72 -15.46 -5.09
C ALA A 99 18.77 -16.33 -5.93
N ALA A 100 17.47 -16.09 -5.83
CA ALA A 100 16.43 -16.81 -6.58
C ALA A 100 15.20 -15.92 -6.78
N TYR A 101 14.33 -16.29 -7.70
CA TYR A 101 13.08 -15.58 -7.95
C TYR A 101 11.86 -16.51 -7.81
N PRO A 102 10.72 -15.98 -7.34
CA PRO A 102 10.57 -14.64 -6.78
C PRO A 102 11.15 -14.54 -5.36
N SER A 103 11.56 -13.34 -5.02
CA SER A 103 12.09 -12.94 -3.72
C SER A 103 11.53 -11.59 -3.34
N GLY A 104 11.67 -11.19 -2.08
CA GLY A 104 11.34 -9.83 -1.73
C GLY A 104 12.07 -9.38 -0.48
N THR A 105 12.20 -8.08 -0.31
CA THR A 105 12.53 -7.53 1.02
C THR A 105 11.22 -7.20 1.73
N MET A 106 11.15 -7.53 3.02
CA MET A 106 10.06 -7.07 3.89
C MET A 106 10.61 -5.98 4.80
N ASN A 107 10.21 -4.72 4.55
CA ASN A 107 10.77 -3.50 5.12
C ASN A 107 12.30 -3.44 5.04
N ARG A 108 12.96 -4.07 4.08
CA ARG A 108 14.43 -4.16 4.04
C ARG A 108 15.05 -4.54 5.40
N VAL A 109 14.35 -5.35 6.18
CA VAL A 109 14.86 -5.88 7.45
C VAL A 109 15.86 -7.00 7.13
N VAL A 110 16.94 -7.07 7.90
CA VAL A 110 17.88 -8.19 7.83
C VAL A 110 17.27 -9.38 8.56
N TRP A 111 16.91 -10.42 7.81
CA TRP A 111 16.34 -11.64 8.38
C TRP A 111 17.45 -12.66 8.62
N ALA A 112 17.94 -12.72 9.86
CA ALA A 112 18.93 -13.72 10.26
C ALA A 112 18.34 -15.14 10.23
N GLY A 113 19.14 -16.12 9.82
CA GLY A 113 18.75 -17.53 9.77
C GLY A 113 19.58 -18.31 8.77
N ALA A 114 19.39 -19.63 8.76
CA ALA A 114 19.97 -20.49 7.72
C ALA A 114 19.26 -20.27 6.38
N TYR A 115 20.00 -20.36 5.28
CA TYR A 115 19.45 -20.22 3.93
C TYR A 115 18.24 -21.13 3.72
N ASN A 116 17.16 -20.55 3.19
CA ASN A 116 15.94 -21.29 2.85
C ASN A 116 15.37 -22.12 4.01
N ALA A 117 15.58 -21.68 5.26
CA ALA A 117 15.04 -22.31 6.45
C ALA A 117 13.88 -21.49 7.06
N PRO A 118 12.88 -22.15 7.67
CA PRO A 118 11.83 -21.45 8.39
C PRO A 118 12.39 -20.67 9.60
N PRO A 119 11.68 -19.63 10.08
CA PRO A 119 10.36 -19.17 9.59
C PRO A 119 10.44 -18.17 8.42
N TYR A 120 11.61 -17.58 8.15
CA TYR A 120 11.72 -16.42 7.24
C TYR A 120 12.28 -16.75 5.85
N PHE A 121 12.88 -17.92 5.66
CA PHE A 121 13.47 -18.38 4.39
C PHE A 121 14.42 -17.36 3.74
N PRO A 122 15.47 -16.90 4.45
CA PRO A 122 16.40 -15.90 3.94
C PRO A 122 17.23 -16.42 2.76
N GLN A 123 17.65 -15.51 1.88
CA GLN A 123 18.46 -15.78 0.70
C GLN A 123 19.94 -15.39 0.87
N ASN A 124 20.61 -15.85 1.94
CA ASN A 124 22.06 -15.82 2.13
C ASN A 124 22.78 -14.43 2.11
N PRO A 125 24.04 -14.37 2.59
CA PRO A 125 24.84 -13.13 2.64
C PRO A 125 25.18 -12.58 1.23
N PRO A 126 25.54 -11.30 1.09
CA PRO A 126 26.09 -10.44 2.14
C PRO A 126 25.07 -9.64 2.96
N ASN A 127 23.81 -9.51 2.52
CA ASN A 127 22.86 -8.59 3.17
C ASN A 127 21.63 -9.26 3.82
N ASN A 128 21.30 -10.52 3.50
CA ASN A 128 20.16 -11.26 4.10
C ASN A 128 18.83 -10.46 4.13
N LEU A 129 18.61 -9.56 3.15
CA LEU A 129 17.39 -8.76 3.05
C LEU A 129 16.32 -9.49 2.23
N ALA A 130 16.74 -10.22 1.20
CA ALA A 130 15.87 -11.02 0.38
C ALA A 130 15.39 -12.28 1.13
N ILE A 131 14.08 -12.45 1.17
CA ILE A 131 13.39 -13.62 1.72
C ILE A 131 12.53 -14.27 0.64
N ARG A 132 12.35 -15.58 0.69
CA ARG A 132 11.49 -16.33 -0.23
C ARG A 132 10.01 -16.17 0.12
N ARG A 133 9.14 -16.41 -0.86
CA ARG A 133 7.67 -16.28 -0.75
C ARG A 133 7.03 -16.85 0.51
N PRO A 134 7.37 -18.06 1.00
CA PRO A 134 6.72 -18.59 2.20
C PRO A 134 6.98 -17.70 3.44
N GLY A 135 8.13 -17.01 3.46
CA GLY A 135 8.47 -16.06 4.52
C GLY A 135 7.69 -14.75 4.46
N TRP A 136 7.03 -14.39 3.35
CA TRP A 136 6.25 -13.15 3.27
C TRP A 136 4.89 -13.33 3.94
N TRP A 137 4.20 -14.38 3.51
CA TRP A 137 2.86 -14.74 3.94
C TRP A 137 2.56 -16.19 3.58
N ASP A 138 1.94 -16.89 4.54
CA ASP A 138 1.39 -18.23 4.34
C ASP A 138 0.02 -18.30 5.00
N THR A 139 -1.01 -18.64 4.24
CA THR A 139 -2.38 -18.73 4.75
C THR A 139 -2.57 -19.88 5.74
N ALA A 140 -1.72 -20.91 5.71
CA ALA A 140 -1.71 -21.95 6.74
C ALA A 140 -1.11 -21.45 8.06
N TYR A 141 -0.33 -20.37 8.03
CA TYR A 141 0.33 -19.78 9.20
C TYR A 141 0.23 -18.24 9.18
N PRO A 142 -0.99 -17.66 9.25
CA PRO A 142 -1.23 -16.24 8.97
C PRO A 142 -0.52 -15.28 9.94
N ASN A 143 -0.10 -15.76 11.11
CA ASN A 143 0.63 -14.95 12.10
C ASN A 143 2.15 -15.12 12.05
N GLN A 144 2.69 -15.89 11.10
CA GLN A 144 4.12 -16.28 11.08
C GLN A 144 4.91 -15.69 9.90
N GLY A 145 4.24 -15.11 8.89
CA GLY A 145 4.91 -14.39 7.82
C GLY A 145 5.58 -13.10 8.32
N THR A 146 6.73 -12.75 7.75
CA THR A 146 7.46 -11.51 8.07
C THR A 146 6.61 -10.26 7.95
N GLY A 147 5.73 -10.18 6.95
CA GLY A 147 4.82 -9.04 6.77
C GLY A 147 3.82 -8.91 7.93
N ALA A 148 3.21 -10.05 8.32
CA ALA A 148 2.33 -10.14 9.47
C ALA A 148 3.05 -9.73 10.75
N TYR A 149 4.27 -10.23 10.94
CA TYR A 149 5.10 -9.94 12.10
C TYR A 149 5.39 -8.44 12.22
N ILE A 150 5.74 -7.76 11.13
CA ILE A 150 5.97 -6.30 11.16
C ILE A 150 4.70 -5.56 11.58
N ILE A 151 3.55 -5.92 11.03
CA ILE A 151 2.29 -5.22 11.28
C ILE A 151 1.78 -5.44 12.71
N LEU A 152 1.92 -6.66 13.22
CA LEU A 152 1.39 -7.08 14.52
C LEU A 152 2.37 -6.85 15.68
N ASN A 153 3.67 -6.99 15.43
CA ASN A 153 4.71 -7.01 16.47
C ASN A 153 5.86 -6.00 16.23
N GLY A 154 5.88 -5.31 15.08
CA GLY A 154 6.94 -4.35 14.73
C GLY A 154 6.92 -3.04 15.53
N GLY A 155 5.92 -2.85 16.38
CA GLY A 155 5.77 -1.66 17.21
C GLY A 155 5.40 -0.41 16.43
N ASN A 156 5.76 0.75 16.99
CA ASN A 156 5.46 2.06 16.42
C ASN A 156 6.56 2.51 15.45
N SER A 157 6.17 3.28 14.44
CA SER A 157 7.11 3.97 13.56
C SER A 157 7.61 5.25 14.25
N PRO A 158 8.90 5.61 14.13
CA PRO A 158 9.41 6.90 14.61
C PRO A 158 8.98 8.07 13.71
N VAL A 159 8.44 7.78 12.51
CA VAL A 159 8.04 8.77 11.52
C VAL A 159 6.71 8.39 10.87
N ASN A 160 5.78 9.32 10.85
CA ASN A 160 4.54 9.22 10.09
C ASN A 160 4.74 9.79 8.69
N ILE A 161 3.98 9.28 7.72
CA ILE A 161 4.01 9.73 6.33
C ILE A 161 2.61 10.18 5.93
N GLY A 162 2.52 11.38 5.36
CA GLY A 162 1.37 11.89 4.63
C GLY A 162 1.79 12.23 3.21
N ALA A 163 0.88 12.14 2.25
CA ALA A 163 1.17 12.49 0.87
C ALA A 163 -0.09 12.97 0.13
N ALA A 164 0.11 13.78 -0.90
CA ALA A 164 -0.93 14.17 -1.84
C ALA A 164 -0.36 14.35 -3.23
N THR A 165 -1.19 14.11 -4.24
CA THR A 165 -0.81 14.29 -5.64
C THR A 165 -1.77 15.20 -6.36
N THR A 166 -1.28 15.84 -7.42
CA THR A 166 -2.10 16.54 -8.39
C THR A 166 -1.69 16.10 -9.79
N TRP A 167 -2.68 15.98 -10.69
CA TRP A 167 -2.48 15.52 -12.05
C TRP A 167 -2.93 16.56 -13.07
N ASN A 168 -2.02 16.97 -13.96
CA ASN A 168 -2.33 17.78 -15.11
C ASN A 168 -2.46 16.90 -16.36
N ALA A 169 -3.69 16.67 -16.83
CA ALA A 169 -3.95 15.83 -17.98
C ALA A 169 -3.41 16.39 -19.31
N THR A 170 -3.20 17.70 -19.41
CA THR A 170 -2.69 18.36 -20.62
C THR A 170 -1.18 18.23 -20.73
N THR A 171 -0.44 18.51 -19.66
CA THR A 171 1.03 18.41 -19.66
C THR A 171 1.53 17.01 -19.29
N ARG A 172 0.65 16.14 -18.79
CA ARG A 172 0.97 14.86 -18.15
C ARG A 172 1.91 14.99 -16.94
N GLU A 173 1.89 16.15 -16.30
CA GLU A 173 2.66 16.40 -15.10
C GLU A 173 1.91 15.87 -13.88
N LEU A 174 2.58 14.97 -13.14
CA LEU A 174 2.20 14.50 -11.82
C LEU A 174 3.04 15.25 -10.79
N SER A 175 2.40 16.01 -9.90
CA SER A 175 3.06 16.58 -8.73
C SER A 175 2.75 15.74 -7.50
N VAL A 176 3.77 15.45 -6.68
CA VAL A 176 3.68 14.63 -5.47
C VAL A 176 4.24 15.41 -4.30
N THR A 177 3.39 15.77 -3.34
CA THR A 177 3.79 16.37 -2.06
C THR A 177 3.81 15.28 -1.00
N VAL A 178 4.91 15.20 -0.23
CA VAL A 178 5.08 14.28 0.89
C VAL A 178 5.37 15.08 2.15
N GLU A 179 4.70 14.73 3.25
CA GLU A 179 4.99 15.23 4.58
C GLU A 179 5.43 14.08 5.49
N LEU A 180 6.52 14.31 6.22
CA LEU A 180 7.01 13.41 7.26
C LEU A 180 6.86 14.11 8.61
N TYR A 181 6.27 13.42 9.58
CA TYR A 181 6.23 13.90 10.96
C TYR A 181 6.93 12.92 11.88
N TYR A 182 8.02 13.34 12.52
CA TYR A 182 8.78 12.51 13.44
C TYR A 182 8.10 12.45 14.81
N THR A 183 7.56 11.29 15.16
CA THR A 183 6.94 11.03 16.47
C THR A 183 7.94 10.59 17.52
N ALA A 184 9.16 10.21 17.11
CA ALA A 184 10.31 9.97 17.96
C ALA A 184 11.60 10.44 17.25
N SER A 185 12.64 10.73 18.03
CA SER A 185 13.95 11.12 17.48
C SER A 185 14.71 9.90 16.98
N GLU A 186 15.27 9.99 15.77
CA GLU A 186 16.21 8.99 15.24
C GLU A 186 17.66 9.40 15.52
N THR A 187 18.55 8.41 15.61
CA THR A 187 19.99 8.63 15.85
C THR A 187 20.82 8.79 14.58
N GLN A 188 20.22 8.55 13.42
CA GLN A 188 20.86 8.63 12.11
C GLN A 188 19.89 9.26 11.11
N ASP A 189 20.46 9.84 10.04
CA ASP A 189 19.66 10.30 8.91
C ASP A 189 18.74 9.20 8.39
N ASN A 190 17.62 9.61 7.80
CA ASN A 190 16.71 8.69 7.11
C ASN A 190 16.75 8.92 5.59
N LYS A 191 16.18 8.00 4.83
CA LYS A 191 16.01 8.11 3.38
C LYS A 191 14.52 8.05 3.03
N LEU A 192 14.03 9.12 2.42
CA LEU A 192 12.69 9.18 1.84
C LEU A 192 12.71 8.56 0.45
N ASN A 193 11.90 7.53 0.24
CA ASN A 193 11.73 6.86 -1.05
C ASN A 193 10.32 7.10 -1.58
N VAL A 194 10.23 7.52 -2.86
CA VAL A 194 8.96 7.75 -3.55
C VAL A 194 8.94 6.95 -4.84
N ALA A 195 8.17 5.86 -4.86
CA ALA A 195 8.02 4.95 -5.99
C ALA A 195 6.71 5.19 -6.72
N PHE A 196 6.78 5.24 -8.05
CA PHE A 196 5.64 5.28 -8.95
C PHE A 196 5.43 3.88 -9.54
N THR A 197 4.25 3.29 -9.30
CA THR A 197 3.89 1.96 -9.76
C THR A 197 2.68 1.96 -10.67
N GLU A 198 2.52 0.92 -11.49
CA GLU A 198 1.35 0.74 -12.36
C GLU A 198 0.75 -0.66 -12.18
N SER A 199 -0.58 -0.72 -12.13
CA SER A 199 -1.36 -1.94 -11.99
C SER A 199 -2.25 -2.23 -13.20
N GLY A 200 -2.83 -3.43 -13.27
CA GLY A 200 -3.76 -3.80 -14.34
C GLY A 200 -3.12 -3.93 -15.74
N VAL A 201 -1.79 -4.08 -15.82
CA VAL A 201 -1.08 -4.18 -17.11
C VAL A 201 -1.15 -5.61 -17.61
N ILE A 202 -1.72 -5.82 -18.80
CA ILE A 202 -1.80 -7.14 -19.41
C ILE A 202 -0.51 -7.47 -20.16
N GLY A 203 0.08 -8.62 -19.88
CA GLY A 203 1.28 -9.09 -20.57
C GLY A 203 1.62 -10.54 -20.29
N TYR A 204 2.57 -11.08 -21.03
CA TYR A 204 3.05 -12.45 -20.85
C TYR A 204 3.65 -12.66 -19.45
N GLN A 205 3.37 -13.81 -18.84
CA GLN A 205 4.01 -14.30 -17.63
C GLN A 205 4.16 -15.83 -17.69
N SER A 206 5.39 -16.32 -17.60
CA SER A 206 5.69 -17.74 -17.43
C SER A 206 5.11 -18.26 -16.11
N GLY A 207 4.50 -19.45 -16.12
CA GLY A 207 3.73 -20.01 -15.00
C GLY A 207 2.39 -19.31 -14.74
N GLY A 208 2.05 -18.28 -15.52
CA GLY A 208 0.75 -17.61 -15.52
C GLY A 208 0.03 -17.85 -16.84
N SER A 209 -0.04 -16.82 -17.69
CA SER A 209 -0.61 -16.92 -19.04
C SER A 209 0.01 -15.88 -19.99
N ALA A 210 -0.34 -15.93 -21.27
CA ALA A 210 0.03 -14.89 -22.23
C ALA A 210 -0.64 -13.53 -21.94
N ASN A 211 -1.79 -13.54 -21.27
CA ASN A 211 -2.59 -12.36 -20.89
C ASN A 211 -2.67 -12.23 -19.37
N TYR A 212 -1.53 -12.36 -18.70
CA TYR A 212 -1.45 -12.23 -17.24
C TYR A 212 -1.61 -10.77 -16.83
N THR A 213 -2.35 -10.51 -15.75
CA THR A 213 -2.52 -9.17 -15.19
C THR A 213 -1.39 -8.89 -14.19
N HIS A 214 -0.50 -7.99 -14.56
CA HIS A 214 0.58 -7.51 -13.71
C HIS A 214 0.13 -6.31 -12.89
N ASN A 215 0.40 -6.35 -11.58
CA ASN A 215 0.04 -5.31 -10.63
C ASN A 215 1.27 -4.73 -9.95
N HIS A 216 1.15 -3.51 -9.44
CA HIS A 216 2.18 -2.81 -8.65
C HIS A 216 3.56 -2.76 -9.32
N ILE A 217 3.63 -2.79 -10.66
CA ILE A 217 4.91 -2.80 -11.39
C ILE A 217 5.64 -1.50 -11.10
N LEU A 218 6.88 -1.58 -10.61
CA LEU A 218 7.72 -0.41 -10.47
C LEU A 218 7.98 0.21 -11.84
N ARG A 219 7.56 1.47 -12.02
CA ARG A 219 7.80 2.25 -13.23
C ARG A 219 8.87 3.32 -13.02
N ASN A 220 8.91 3.94 -11.84
CA ASN A 220 9.94 4.94 -11.52
C ASN A 220 10.20 5.09 -10.01
N LEU A 221 11.37 5.62 -9.64
CA LEU A 221 11.69 6.11 -8.29
C LEU A 221 12.03 7.59 -8.38
N LEU A 222 11.11 8.45 -7.92
CA LEU A 222 11.20 9.91 -8.04
C LEU A 222 12.36 10.48 -7.21
N THR A 223 12.78 9.75 -6.17
CA THR A 223 13.91 10.06 -5.29
C THR A 223 15.19 9.29 -5.65
N GLY A 224 15.19 8.53 -6.76
CA GLY A 224 16.23 7.55 -7.07
C GLY A 224 16.18 6.31 -6.17
N GLN A 225 16.99 5.29 -6.49
CA GLN A 225 16.90 3.97 -5.85
C GLN A 225 17.31 3.92 -4.36
N TRP A 226 18.03 4.94 -3.89
CA TRP A 226 18.53 5.05 -2.51
C TRP A 226 17.82 6.12 -1.68
N GLY A 227 16.79 6.73 -2.25
CA GLY A 227 16.01 7.78 -1.62
C GLY A 227 16.74 9.12 -1.47
N GLU A 228 15.98 10.11 -1.02
CA GLU A 228 16.47 11.42 -0.63
C GLU A 228 16.83 11.43 0.87
N THR A 229 17.99 11.99 1.23
CA THR A 229 18.40 12.11 2.65
C THR A 229 17.53 13.10 3.42
N ILE A 230 17.01 12.66 4.56
CA ILE A 230 16.35 13.50 5.56
C ILE A 230 17.25 13.57 6.79
N THR A 231 17.79 14.76 7.05
CA THR A 231 18.74 15.01 8.16
C THR A 231 18.05 15.56 9.42
N THR A 232 16.87 16.15 9.28
CA THR A 232 16.09 16.68 10.41
C THR A 232 15.14 15.60 10.93
N VAL A 233 15.65 14.78 11.84
CA VAL A 233 14.99 13.54 12.30
C VAL A 233 14.65 13.54 13.79
N SER A 234 14.61 14.73 14.40
CA SER A 234 14.20 14.92 15.81
C SER A 234 12.69 14.83 15.97
N GLN A 235 12.22 14.31 17.10
CA GLN A 235 10.81 14.29 17.47
C GLN A 235 10.16 15.67 17.33
N GLY A 236 8.93 15.71 16.83
CA GLY A 236 8.14 16.92 16.61
C GLY A 236 8.42 17.62 15.27
N THR A 237 9.41 17.17 14.51
CA THR A 237 9.77 17.80 13.22
C THR A 237 8.78 17.41 12.13
N LEU A 238 8.29 18.42 11.41
CA LEU A 238 7.59 18.26 10.13
C LEU A 238 8.55 18.56 8.97
N VAL A 239 8.64 17.63 8.01
CA VAL A 239 9.44 17.78 6.80
C VAL A 239 8.54 17.64 5.57
N THR A 240 8.49 18.66 4.72
CA THR A 240 7.74 18.63 3.47
C THR A 240 8.68 18.53 2.26
N ARG A 241 8.32 17.70 1.29
CA ARG A 241 8.98 17.57 -0.01
C ARG A 241 7.96 17.58 -1.14
N THR A 242 8.36 18.10 -2.29
CA THR A 242 7.54 18.05 -3.50
C THR A 242 8.38 17.57 -4.67
N TYR A 243 7.82 16.65 -5.44
CA TYR A 243 8.44 16.06 -6.63
C TYR A 243 7.51 16.29 -7.83
N SER A 244 8.10 16.43 -9.01
CA SER A 244 7.36 16.46 -10.29
C SER A 244 7.85 15.32 -11.18
N TYR A 245 6.91 14.70 -11.89
CA TYR A 245 7.17 13.64 -12.85
C TYR A 245 6.24 13.77 -14.06
N ILE A 246 6.83 13.82 -15.26
CA ILE A 246 6.06 13.74 -16.50
C ILE A 246 5.76 12.28 -16.79
N VAL A 247 4.50 11.86 -16.60
CA VAL A 247 4.09 10.46 -16.74
C VAL A 247 4.06 10.09 -18.23
N PRO A 248 4.84 9.07 -18.68
CA PRO A 248 4.84 8.62 -20.06
C PRO A 248 3.45 8.31 -20.62
N VAL A 249 3.23 8.61 -21.89
CA VAL A 249 1.92 8.51 -22.56
C VAL A 249 1.31 7.12 -22.54
N ASN A 250 2.15 6.09 -22.49
CA ASN A 250 1.77 4.68 -22.50
C ASN A 250 1.34 4.17 -21.12
N PHE A 251 1.48 4.94 -20.05
CA PHE A 251 0.98 4.56 -18.72
C PHE A 251 -0.42 5.10 -18.49
N ASN A 252 -1.27 4.25 -17.92
CA ASN A 252 -2.62 4.65 -17.51
C ASN A 252 -2.59 5.21 -16.09
N ILE A 253 -2.70 6.53 -15.95
CA ILE A 253 -2.60 7.22 -14.66
C ILE A 253 -3.68 6.79 -13.65
N ASP A 254 -4.84 6.33 -14.11
CA ASP A 254 -5.91 5.81 -13.25
C ASP A 254 -5.55 4.44 -12.62
N ASN A 255 -4.55 3.76 -13.18
CA ASN A 255 -4.03 2.49 -12.66
C ASN A 255 -2.69 2.67 -11.93
N CYS A 256 -2.24 3.90 -11.71
CA CYS A 256 -0.95 4.18 -11.11
C CYS A 256 -1.09 4.61 -9.65
N ASP A 257 -0.10 4.24 -8.84
CA ASP A 257 0.01 4.60 -7.44
C ASP A 257 1.35 5.26 -7.13
N ILE A 258 1.36 6.07 -6.08
CA ILE A 258 2.56 6.58 -5.42
C ILE A 258 2.72 5.83 -4.10
N ASN A 259 3.85 5.14 -3.97
CA ASN A 259 4.25 4.41 -2.78
C ASN A 259 5.38 5.17 -2.10
N VAL A 260 5.17 5.59 -0.87
CA VAL A 260 6.13 6.38 -0.09
C VAL A 260 6.59 5.55 1.09
N PHE A 261 7.89 5.46 1.32
CA PHE A 261 8.44 4.78 2.48
C PHE A 261 9.73 5.43 2.97
N VAL A 262 10.01 5.29 4.26
CA VAL A 262 11.20 5.88 4.90
C VAL A 262 12.08 4.77 5.44
N THR A 263 13.35 4.74 5.04
CA THR A 263 14.36 3.79 5.55
C THR A 263 15.39 4.50 6.41
N GLN A 264 16.18 3.73 7.15
CA GLN A 264 17.38 4.25 7.80
C GLN A 264 18.46 4.65 6.77
N SER A 265 19.49 5.35 7.24
CA SER A 265 20.55 5.94 6.40
C SER A 265 21.29 4.95 5.48
N ASP A 266 21.44 3.69 5.90
CA ASP A 266 22.10 2.62 5.15
C ASP A 266 21.15 1.90 4.17
N ASN A 267 19.93 2.41 3.99
CA ASN A 267 18.85 1.82 3.21
C ASN A 267 18.32 0.48 3.75
N LYS A 268 18.78 0.01 4.91
CA LYS A 268 18.20 -1.13 5.64
C LYS A 268 17.14 -0.60 6.61
N ASN A 269 16.25 -1.49 7.04
CA ASN A 269 15.15 -1.20 7.95
C ASN A 269 14.26 -0.02 7.52
N THR A 270 13.12 -0.36 6.93
CA THR A 270 12.06 0.58 6.60
C THR A 270 11.20 0.81 7.83
N HIS A 271 11.09 2.08 8.23
CA HIS A 271 10.30 2.52 9.38
C HIS A 271 8.81 2.34 9.16
N THR A 272 8.31 2.76 8.00
CA THR A 272 6.92 2.57 7.56
C THR A 272 6.79 2.95 6.08
N GLY A 273 5.63 2.69 5.50
CA GLY A 273 5.27 3.13 4.16
C GLY A 273 3.76 3.31 3.98
N ILE A 274 3.37 4.07 2.96
CA ILE A 274 1.99 4.26 2.53
C ILE A 274 1.91 4.13 1.00
N SER A 275 0.71 3.93 0.49
CA SER A 275 0.42 3.93 -0.94
C SER A 275 -0.84 4.75 -1.19
N ILE A 276 -0.80 5.69 -2.13
CA ILE A 276 -1.94 6.51 -2.53
C ILE A 276 -2.10 6.49 -4.06
N PRO A 277 -3.29 6.70 -4.61
CA PRO A 277 -3.46 6.83 -6.05
C PRO A 277 -2.58 7.94 -6.63
N ALA A 278 -1.95 7.70 -7.79
CA ALA A 278 -1.15 8.72 -8.44
C ALA A 278 -2.02 9.86 -8.98
N LYS A 279 -3.22 9.56 -9.50
CA LYS A 279 -4.15 10.59 -9.96
C LYS A 279 -4.92 11.19 -8.79
N ASN A 280 -4.55 12.40 -8.40
CA ASN A 280 -5.26 13.19 -7.36
C ASN A 280 -5.48 12.42 -6.04
N GLY A 281 -4.53 11.57 -5.65
CA GLY A 281 -4.54 10.86 -4.39
C GLY A 281 -4.14 11.79 -3.24
N THR A 282 -4.49 11.41 -2.02
CA THR A 282 -4.09 12.13 -0.81
C THR A 282 -4.00 11.17 0.36
N THR A 283 -3.60 11.62 1.53
CA THR A 283 -3.78 10.97 2.84
C THR A 283 -4.77 11.74 3.71
N VAL A 284 -5.22 12.92 3.27
CA VAL A 284 -6.20 13.78 3.95
C VAL A 284 -7.61 13.46 3.43
N GLY A 285 -8.60 13.39 4.32
CA GLY A 285 -9.96 12.94 3.96
C GLY A 285 -10.09 11.42 3.84
N ILE A 286 -9.10 10.70 4.39
CA ILE A 286 -8.87 9.26 4.16
C ILE A 286 -9.15 8.36 5.36
N SER A 287 -9.79 8.89 6.41
CA SER A 287 -10.50 8.03 7.36
C SER A 287 -11.66 7.27 6.70
N ASP A 288 -12.33 7.84 5.69
CA ASP A 288 -13.60 7.30 5.18
C ASP A 288 -13.55 6.71 3.75
N ALA A 289 -12.50 6.96 2.98
CA ALA A 289 -12.37 6.43 1.61
C ALA A 289 -11.57 5.13 1.52
N TYR A 290 -10.64 4.89 2.46
CA TYR A 290 -9.92 3.61 2.54
C TYR A 290 -10.86 2.45 2.87
N ALA A 291 -11.91 2.70 3.64
CA ALA A 291 -12.97 1.74 3.91
C ALA A 291 -13.46 1.00 2.63
N ALA A 292 -13.67 1.74 1.53
CA ALA A 292 -14.28 1.23 0.31
C ALA A 292 -13.36 0.30 -0.50
N GLY A 293 -12.05 0.52 -0.43
CA GLY A 293 -11.04 -0.34 -1.06
C GLY A 293 -10.64 -1.57 -0.23
N ARG A 294 -10.97 -1.58 1.07
CA ARG A 294 -10.58 -2.63 2.04
C ARG A 294 -11.65 -3.70 2.27
N LEU A 295 -12.90 -3.44 1.91
CA LEU A 295 -13.97 -4.44 2.01
C LEU A 295 -13.60 -5.63 1.13
N SER A 296 -13.41 -6.81 1.70
CA SER A 296 -13.12 -8.04 0.99
C SER A 296 -14.11 -9.13 1.38
N VAL A 297 -14.36 -10.05 0.44
CA VAL A 297 -15.30 -11.16 0.62
C VAL A 297 -14.62 -12.41 0.11
N TYR A 298 -14.44 -13.40 0.99
CA TYR A 298 -13.77 -14.66 0.66
C TYR A 298 -14.36 -15.83 1.46
N PRO A 299 -14.21 -17.08 0.99
CA PRO A 299 -13.77 -17.44 -0.36
C PRO A 299 -14.74 -16.88 -1.43
N ASN A 300 -14.27 -16.75 -2.67
CA ASN A 300 -15.13 -16.41 -3.81
C ASN A 300 -14.61 -17.19 -5.04
N PRO A 301 -15.32 -18.24 -5.49
CA PRO A 301 -16.64 -18.68 -5.02
C PRO A 301 -16.68 -19.23 -3.59
N ALA A 302 -17.85 -19.20 -2.95
CA ALA A 302 -18.09 -19.62 -1.56
C ALA A 302 -19.11 -20.75 -1.47
N SER A 303 -18.86 -21.76 -0.63
CA SER A 303 -19.81 -22.86 -0.35
C SER A 303 -20.65 -22.57 0.88
N ASP A 304 -20.10 -22.78 2.08
CA ASP A 304 -20.90 -22.79 3.31
C ASP A 304 -20.58 -21.61 4.21
N ASP A 305 -19.31 -21.21 4.25
CA ASP A 305 -18.82 -20.07 5.02
C ASP A 305 -18.45 -18.91 4.09
N LEU A 306 -18.80 -17.70 4.51
CA LEU A 306 -18.38 -16.44 3.90
C LEU A 306 -17.70 -15.56 4.94
N TYR A 307 -16.52 -15.06 4.64
CA TYR A 307 -15.79 -14.09 5.44
C TYR A 307 -15.89 -12.73 4.78
N ILE A 308 -16.34 -11.74 5.54
CA ILE A 308 -16.41 -10.34 5.14
C ILE A 308 -15.40 -9.60 6.01
N SER A 309 -14.36 -9.03 5.41
CA SER A 309 -13.26 -8.39 6.14
C SER A 309 -13.04 -6.96 5.67
N GLY A 310 -12.46 -6.13 6.53
CA GLY A 310 -12.25 -4.72 6.24
C GLY A 310 -13.49 -3.86 6.45
N ILE A 311 -14.40 -4.30 7.33
CA ILE A 311 -15.57 -3.52 7.74
C ILE A 311 -15.08 -2.35 8.61
N PRO A 312 -15.44 -1.10 8.28
CA PRO A 312 -15.03 0.04 9.09
C PRO A 312 -15.73 0.06 10.44
N ALA A 313 -15.02 0.52 11.47
CA ALA A 313 -15.59 0.67 12.82
C ALA A 313 -16.78 1.65 12.88
N ASN A 314 -16.93 2.53 11.90
CA ASN A 314 -18.06 3.46 11.76
C ASN A 314 -19.14 2.97 10.77
N ALA A 315 -19.14 1.69 10.41
CA ALA A 315 -20.24 1.14 9.60
C ALA A 315 -21.55 1.19 10.39
N SER A 316 -22.58 1.72 9.74
CA SER A 316 -23.93 1.81 10.28
C SER A 316 -24.80 0.63 9.86
N GLU A 317 -24.43 -0.08 8.80
CA GLU A 317 -25.16 -1.22 8.25
C GLU A 317 -24.20 -2.15 7.51
N VAL A 318 -24.31 -3.47 7.73
CA VAL A 318 -23.62 -4.51 6.95
C VAL A 318 -24.63 -5.58 6.57
N LYS A 319 -24.81 -5.83 5.27
CA LYS A 319 -25.80 -6.78 4.77
C LYS A 319 -25.32 -7.53 3.52
N VAL A 320 -25.90 -8.71 3.31
CA VAL A 320 -25.80 -9.44 2.03
C VAL A 320 -27.11 -9.29 1.28
N VAL A 321 -27.03 -8.92 0.00
CA VAL A 321 -28.17 -8.80 -0.91
C VAL A 321 -27.99 -9.69 -2.14
N ASN A 322 -29.09 -10.14 -2.73
CA ASN A 322 -29.06 -10.87 -4.01
C ASN A 322 -29.12 -9.90 -5.22
N VAL A 323 -29.11 -10.43 -6.45
CA VAL A 323 -29.14 -9.63 -7.69
C VAL A 323 -30.37 -8.73 -7.89
N ILE A 324 -31.48 -9.01 -7.17
CA ILE A 324 -32.69 -8.16 -7.18
C ILE A 324 -32.70 -7.13 -6.05
N GLY A 325 -31.61 -7.04 -5.26
CA GLY A 325 -31.47 -6.09 -4.16
C GLY A 325 -32.16 -6.51 -2.86
N LYS A 326 -32.69 -7.74 -2.78
CA LYS A 326 -33.32 -8.25 -1.55
C LYS A 326 -32.22 -8.63 -0.54
N THR A 327 -32.33 -8.09 0.68
CA THR A 327 -31.50 -8.51 1.83
C THR A 327 -31.76 -9.98 2.17
N VAL A 328 -30.69 -10.76 2.24
CA VAL A 328 -30.71 -12.19 2.61
C VAL A 328 -30.01 -12.47 3.94
N LEU A 329 -29.05 -11.63 4.33
CA LEU A 329 -28.41 -11.64 5.63
C LEU A 329 -28.16 -10.19 6.08
N GLU A 330 -28.25 -9.96 7.39
CA GLU A 330 -28.00 -8.69 8.05
C GLU A 330 -27.25 -8.98 9.36
N PHE A 331 -26.32 -8.11 9.72
CA PHE A 331 -25.42 -8.36 10.84
C PHE A 331 -25.43 -7.18 11.80
N ASP A 332 -25.76 -7.47 13.06
CA ASP A 332 -25.69 -6.54 14.17
C ASP A 332 -24.60 -7.05 15.13
N ASN A 333 -23.61 -6.20 15.43
CA ASN A 333 -22.39 -6.51 16.20
C ASN A 333 -21.30 -7.26 15.41
N TYR A 334 -20.36 -6.47 14.88
CA TYR A 334 -19.17 -6.90 14.19
C TYR A 334 -18.01 -5.99 14.59
N GLU A 335 -16.78 -6.52 14.55
CA GLU A 335 -15.58 -5.68 14.66
C GLU A 335 -15.16 -5.23 13.26
N ASN A 336 -13.97 -5.62 12.80
CA ASN A 336 -13.50 -5.37 11.44
C ASN A 336 -13.83 -6.52 10.46
N GLN A 337 -14.44 -7.61 10.94
CA GLN A 337 -14.73 -8.82 10.17
C GLN A 337 -16.02 -9.53 10.62
N ILE A 338 -16.60 -10.32 9.73
CA ILE A 338 -17.75 -11.20 9.95
C ILE A 338 -17.46 -12.57 9.35
N LYS A 339 -17.77 -13.64 10.09
CA LYS A 339 -17.97 -14.98 9.54
C LYS A 339 -19.46 -15.26 9.43
N ALA A 340 -19.95 -15.46 8.21
CA ALA A 340 -21.35 -15.72 7.91
C ALA A 340 -21.55 -17.14 7.39
N ASP A 341 -22.55 -17.84 7.93
CA ASP A 341 -23.05 -19.10 7.36
C ASP A 341 -23.98 -18.79 6.18
N ILE A 342 -23.55 -19.20 5.00
CA ILE A 342 -24.27 -19.06 3.73
C ILE A 342 -24.77 -20.40 3.17
N SER A 343 -24.66 -21.50 3.93
CA SER A 343 -25.00 -22.86 3.47
C SER A 343 -26.45 -23.00 2.97
N LYS A 344 -27.36 -22.15 3.46
CA LYS A 344 -28.77 -22.11 3.08
C LYS A 344 -29.09 -21.19 1.91
N LEU A 345 -28.12 -20.41 1.43
CA LEU A 345 -28.31 -19.54 0.25
C LEU A 345 -28.27 -20.39 -1.03
N PRO A 346 -29.21 -20.21 -1.97
CA PRO A 346 -29.11 -20.84 -3.29
C PRO A 346 -27.85 -20.39 -4.04
N ALA A 347 -27.30 -21.27 -4.86
CA ALA A 347 -26.20 -20.95 -5.77
C ALA A 347 -26.54 -19.73 -6.65
N GLY A 348 -25.59 -18.80 -6.79
CA GLY A 348 -25.83 -17.55 -7.51
C GLY A 348 -24.92 -16.40 -7.11
N VAL A 349 -25.21 -15.21 -7.66
CA VAL A 349 -24.45 -13.99 -7.40
C VAL A 349 -25.08 -13.19 -6.27
N TYR A 350 -24.25 -12.74 -5.35
CA TYR A 350 -24.63 -11.92 -4.20
C TYR A 350 -23.68 -10.74 -4.04
N PHE A 351 -24.12 -9.75 -3.28
CA PHE A 351 -23.37 -8.55 -2.97
C PHE A 351 -23.37 -8.31 -1.47
N VAL A 352 -22.19 -8.06 -0.91
CA VAL A 352 -22.01 -7.52 0.43
C VAL A 352 -22.06 -6.00 0.32
N ASN A 353 -23.00 -5.38 1.03
CA ASN A 353 -23.16 -3.94 1.14
C ASN A 353 -22.78 -3.50 2.56
N VAL A 354 -21.90 -2.50 2.65
CA VAL A 354 -21.53 -1.85 3.90
C VAL A 354 -21.75 -0.36 3.79
N THR A 355 -22.53 0.19 4.71
CA THR A 355 -22.91 1.61 4.74
C THR A 355 -22.13 2.32 5.84
N THR A 356 -21.50 3.46 5.53
CA THR A 356 -20.79 4.33 6.49
C THR A 356 -21.25 5.78 6.31
N GLY A 357 -22.18 6.23 7.16
CA GLY A 357 -22.72 7.60 7.06
C GLY A 357 -23.35 7.87 5.69
N SER A 358 -22.68 8.66 4.83
CA SER A 358 -23.14 8.99 3.47
C SER A 358 -22.55 8.11 2.35
N LYS A 359 -21.73 7.10 2.67
CA LYS A 359 -21.05 6.24 1.69
C LYS A 359 -21.57 4.80 1.75
N ASN A 360 -21.64 4.17 0.57
CA ASN A 360 -21.96 2.75 0.40
C ASN A 360 -20.80 2.04 -0.29
N MET A 361 -20.40 0.90 0.26
CA MET A 361 -19.34 0.04 -0.25
C MET A 361 -19.94 -1.30 -0.65
N VAL A 362 -19.57 -1.81 -1.81
CA VAL A 362 -20.20 -3.01 -2.40
C VAL A 362 -19.14 -3.99 -2.86
N LYS A 363 -19.26 -5.27 -2.48
CA LYS A 363 -18.43 -6.37 -3.00
C LYS A 363 -19.26 -7.55 -3.45
N LYS A 364 -18.98 -8.02 -4.66
CA LYS A 364 -19.61 -9.19 -5.26
C LYS A 364 -18.94 -10.49 -4.79
N PHE A 365 -19.73 -11.51 -4.51
CA PHE A 365 -19.25 -12.90 -4.42
C PHE A 365 -20.22 -13.87 -5.13
N ILE A 366 -19.73 -15.08 -5.42
CA ILE A 366 -20.47 -16.17 -6.05
C ILE A 366 -20.68 -17.26 -4.98
N LYS A 367 -21.92 -17.68 -4.77
CA LYS A 367 -22.29 -18.86 -3.99
C LYS A 367 -22.34 -20.07 -4.93
N ASP A 368 -21.62 -21.13 -4.58
CA ASP A 368 -21.60 -22.40 -5.32
C ASP A 368 -22.80 -23.30 -5.01
#